data_AF-A0A2N1R2W4-F1
#
_entry.id   AF-A0A2N1R2W4-F1
#
_cell.length_a   1.000
_cell.length_b   1.000
_cell.length_c   1.000
_cell.angle_alpha   90.00
_cell.angle_beta   90.00
_cell.angle_gamma   90.00
#
_symmetry.space_group_name_H-M   'P 1'
#
loop_
_entity.id
_entity.type
_entity.pdbx_description
1 polymer ?
#
loop_
_entity_poly.entity_id
_entity_poly.type
_entity_poly.pdbx_seq_one_letter_code
_entity_poly.pdbx_strand_id
1 'polypeptide(L)'
;GILACLVYLIVKILNKTESPDEVAGDLSLPIKFILATLGYIVLMVLVGYFIASVIFLAVTMTLLSYRRRLVILAISCGWMVFSYVVFYRVLFVPLPQGLLINALFG
;
A
#
# COMPACT_ATOMS: atom_id res chain seq x y z
N GLY A 1 37.11 0.34 -1.46
CA GLY A 1 35.78 -0.28 -1.35
C GLY A 1 34.94 0.00 -2.59
N ILE A 2 34.26 1.15 -2.64
CA ILE A 2 33.29 1.49 -3.71
C ILE A 2 33.93 1.62 -5.09
N LEU A 3 35.08 2.29 -5.20
CA LEU A 3 35.78 2.46 -6.49
C LEU A 3 36.22 1.14 -7.13
N ALA A 4 36.66 0.17 -6.32
CA ALA A 4 37.04 -1.16 -6.81
C ALA A 4 35.82 -1.95 -7.32
N CYS A 5 34.65 -1.75 -6.68
CA CYS A 5 33.39 -2.37 -7.10
C CYS A 5 32.92 -1.82 -8.46
N LEU A 6 33.04 -0.51 -8.68
CA LEU A 6 32.72 0.12 -9.97
C LEU A 6 33.63 -0.38 -11.10
N VAL A 7 34.94 -0.47 -10.85
CA VAL A 7 35.89 -0.99 -11.84
C VAL A 7 35.59 -2.46 -12.17
N TYR A 8 35.25 -3.29 -11.16
CA TYR A 8 34.86 -4.68 -11.37
C TYR A 8 33.61 -4.82 -12.24
N LEU A 9 32.57 -4.00 -12.00
CA LEU A 9 31.36 -4.00 -12.81
C LEU A 9 31.65 -3.55 -14.25
N ILE A 10 32.45 -2.50 -14.44
CA ILE A 10 32.85 -2.03 -15.78
C ILE A 10 33.57 -3.12 -16.56
N VAL A 11 34.49 -3.86 -15.92
CA VAL A 11 35.19 -4.98 -16.56
C VAL A 11 34.21 -6.10 -16.94
N LYS A 12 33.22 -6.39 -16.09
CA LYS A 12 32.21 -7.44 -16.35
C LYS A 12 31.29 -7.07 -17.53
N ILE A 13 30.91 -5.79 -17.63
CA ILE A 13 30.11 -5.21 -18.72
C ILE A 13 30.88 -5.27 -20.04
N LEU A 14 32.15 -4.83 -20.03
CA LEU A 14 33.02 -4.85 -21.21
C LEU A 14 33.29 -6.28 -21.70
N ASN A 15 33.42 -7.22 -20.77
CA ASN A 15 33.64 -8.63 -21.10
C ASN A 15 32.35 -9.35 -21.56
N LYS A 16 31.17 -8.69 -21.58
CA LYS A 16 29.87 -9.30 -21.90
C LYS A 16 29.60 -10.61 -21.14
N THR A 17 30.16 -10.71 -19.92
CA THR A 17 29.95 -11.84 -18.99
C THR A 17 28.80 -11.56 -18.01
N GLU A 18 28.02 -10.52 -18.31
CA GLU A 18 26.77 -10.20 -17.64
C GLU A 18 25.78 -11.35 -17.84
N SER A 19 25.19 -11.82 -16.75
CA SER A 19 23.97 -12.63 -16.83
C SER A 19 22.91 -11.82 -17.60
N PRO A 20 22.11 -12.43 -18.49
CA PRO A 20 21.06 -11.72 -19.20
C PRO A 20 20.22 -10.91 -18.20
N ASP A 21 20.03 -9.61 -18.49
CA ASP A 21 19.15 -8.77 -17.67
C ASP A 21 17.82 -9.49 -17.47
N GLU A 22 17.34 -9.55 -16.22
CA GLU A 22 16.04 -10.14 -15.93
C GLU A 22 14.98 -9.50 -16.83
N VAL A 23 14.31 -10.35 -17.61
CA VAL A 23 13.21 -9.97 -18.50
C VAL A 23 12.26 -9.08 -17.71
N ALA A 24 12.01 -7.87 -18.21
CA ALA A 24 11.20 -6.80 -17.62
C ALA A 24 10.32 -7.27 -16.44
N GLY A 25 10.66 -6.81 -15.22
CA GLY A 25 10.01 -7.25 -13.99
C GLY A 25 8.48 -7.21 -14.07
N ASP A 26 7.82 -8.17 -13.42
CA ASP A 26 6.36 -8.32 -13.44
C ASP A 26 5.65 -7.04 -12.92
N LEU A 27 5.14 -6.25 -13.87
CA LEU A 27 4.40 -5.02 -13.58
C LEU A 27 2.97 -5.29 -13.09
N SER A 28 2.52 -6.54 -13.05
CA SER A 28 1.15 -6.89 -12.65
C SER A 28 0.87 -6.48 -11.20
N LEU A 29 1.85 -6.66 -10.29
CA LEU A 29 1.69 -6.30 -8.88
C LEU A 29 1.63 -4.77 -8.68
N PRO A 30 2.57 -3.97 -9.21
CA PRO A 30 2.47 -2.51 -9.20
C PRO A 30 1.14 -1.98 -9.76
N ILE A 31 0.69 -2.50 -10.90
CA ILE A 31 -0.57 -2.07 -11.52
C ILE A 31 -1.77 -2.39 -10.61
N LYS A 32 -1.83 -3.58 -10.01
CA LYS A 32 -2.88 -3.93 -9.04
C LYS A 32 -2.87 -3.01 -7.83
N PHE A 33 -1.70 -2.60 -7.35
CA PHE A 33 -1.55 -1.65 -6.25
C PHE A 33 -2.06 -0.25 -6.61
N ILE A 34 -1.75 0.22 -7.82
CA ILE A 34 -2.27 1.49 -8.33
C ILE A 34 -3.79 1.44 -8.39
N LEU A 35 -4.36 0.38 -8.95
CA LEU A 35 -5.82 0.20 -9.03
C LEU A 35 -6.47 0.14 -7.64
N ALA A 36 -5.87 -0.58 -6.69
CA ALA A 36 -6.35 -0.62 -5.31
C ALA A 36 -6.30 0.76 -4.64
N THR A 37 -5.28 1.57 -4.94
CA THR A 37 -5.12 2.93 -4.41
C THR A 37 -6.17 3.88 -5.00
N LEU A 38 -6.43 3.80 -6.31
CA LEU A 38 -7.52 4.56 -6.95
C LEU A 38 -8.87 4.16 -6.37
N GLY A 39 -9.10 2.86 -6.18
CA GLY A 39 -10.30 2.35 -5.52
C GLY A 39 -10.47 2.88 -4.09
N TYR A 40 -9.39 2.96 -3.32
CA TYR A 40 -9.39 3.53 -1.96
C TYR A 40 -9.79 5.01 -1.94
N ILE A 41 -9.28 5.82 -2.88
CA ILE A 41 -9.65 7.23 -2.97
C ILE A 41 -11.16 7.38 -3.22
N VAL A 42 -11.71 6.59 -4.14
CA VAL A 42 -13.16 6.58 -4.40
C VAL A 42 -13.94 6.11 -3.18
N LEU A 43 -13.50 5.03 -2.53
CA LEU A 43 -14.14 4.51 -1.32
C LEU A 43 -14.15 5.54 -0.19
N MET A 44 -13.08 6.30 -0.02
CA MET A 44 -12.97 7.32 1.02
C MET A 44 -14.06 8.40 0.88
N VAL A 45 -14.39 8.79 -0.36
CA VAL A 45 -15.48 9.74 -0.63
C VAL A 45 -16.84 9.11 -0.30
N LEU A 46 -17.01 7.81 -0.57
CA LEU A 46 -18.28 7.12 -0.39
C LEU A 46 -18.56 6.74 1.08
N VAL A 47 -17.65 6.01 1.71
CA VAL A 47 -17.82 5.39 3.04
C VAL A 47 -16.89 5.98 4.10
N GLY A 48 -16.14 7.02 3.76
CA GLY A 48 -15.25 7.70 4.69
C GLY A 48 -13.91 7.02 4.87
N TYR A 49 -13.00 7.73 5.53
CA TYR A 49 -11.59 7.37 5.67
C TYR A 49 -11.37 6.05 6.42
N PHE A 50 -12.08 5.85 7.54
CA PHE A 50 -11.82 4.70 8.42
C PHE A 50 -12.16 3.38 7.74
N ILE A 51 -13.36 3.26 7.18
CA ILE A 51 -13.81 2.04 6.51
C ILE A 51 -13.00 1.81 5.23
N ALA A 52 -12.74 2.87 4.46
CA ALA A 52 -11.89 2.78 3.28
C ALA A 52 -10.49 2.25 3.61
N SER A 53 -9.89 2.71 4.72
CA SER A 53 -8.55 2.28 5.15
C SER A 53 -8.53 0.81 5.57
N VAL A 54 -9.54 0.33 6.30
CA VAL A 54 -9.67 -1.08 6.68
C VAL A 54 -9.71 -1.98 5.45
N ILE A 55 -10.53 -1.62 4.47
CA ILE A 55 -10.69 -2.37 3.22
C ILE A 55 -9.39 -2.32 2.41
N PHE A 56 -8.80 -1.13 2.25
CA PHE A 56 -7.55 -0.96 1.52
C PHE A 56 -6.40 -1.78 2.11
N LEU A 57 -6.23 -1.75 3.43
CA LEU A 57 -5.21 -2.55 4.12
C LEU A 57 -5.45 -4.04 3.95
N ALA A 58 -6.69 -4.51 4.07
CA ALA A 58 -7.01 -5.92 3.89
C ALA A 58 -6.73 -6.40 2.46
N VAL A 59 -7.12 -5.60 1.45
CA VAL A 59 -6.91 -5.90 0.03
C VAL A 59 -5.43 -5.89 -0.32
N THR A 60 -4.69 -4.85 0.08
CA THR A 60 -3.27 -4.70 -0.26
C THR A 60 -2.38 -5.74 0.43
N MET A 61 -2.64 -6.09 1.70
CA MET A 61 -1.94 -7.21 2.35
C MET A 61 -2.20 -8.54 1.63
N THR A 62 -3.43 -8.76 1.17
CA THR A 62 -3.79 -9.96 0.40
C THR A 62 -3.10 -9.96 -0.97
N LEU A 63 -3.01 -8.81 -1.65
CA LEU A 63 -2.25 -8.65 -2.90
C LEU A 63 -0.75 -8.91 -2.72
N LEU A 64 -0.19 -8.55 -1.57
CA LEU A 64 1.19 -8.86 -1.17
C LEU A 64 1.36 -10.30 -0.67
N SER A 65 0.37 -11.17 -0.88
CA SER A 65 0.40 -12.58 -0.50
C SER A 65 0.55 -12.84 1.01
N TYR A 66 0.24 -11.87 1.88
CA TYR A 66 0.05 -12.17 3.30
C TYR A 66 -1.16 -13.10 3.45
N ARG A 67 -0.99 -14.24 4.14
CA ARG A 67 -2.02 -15.30 4.21
C ARG A 67 -2.68 -15.46 5.57
N ARG A 68 -2.09 -14.86 6.62
CA ARG A 68 -2.60 -14.97 7.99
C ARG A 68 -3.78 -14.03 8.18
N ARG A 69 -5.00 -14.51 7.88
CA ARG A 69 -6.25 -13.72 7.93
C ARG A 69 -6.47 -13.00 9.26
N LEU A 70 -6.15 -13.65 10.39
CA LEU A 70 -6.23 -13.03 11.72
C LEU A 70 -5.31 -11.82 11.86
N VAL A 71 -4.10 -11.90 11.31
CA VAL A 71 -3.14 -10.79 11.35
C VAL A 71 -3.62 -9.66 10.45
N ILE A 72 -4.13 -9.97 9.26
CA ILE A 72 -4.70 -8.96 8.34
C ILE A 72 -5.84 -8.21 9.03
N LEU A 73 -6.78 -8.93 9.63
CA LEU A 73 -7.92 -8.33 10.33
C LEU A 73 -7.46 -7.52 11.54
N ALA A 74 -6.54 -8.04 12.34
CA ALA A 74 -6.00 -7.34 13.50
C ALA A 74 -5.28 -6.04 13.11
N ILE A 75 -4.46 -6.05 12.06
CA ILE A 75 -3.76 -4.85 11.59
C ILE A 75 -4.75 -3.85 10.98
N SER A 76 -5.67 -4.28 10.13
CA SER A 76 -6.65 -3.38 9.51
C SER A 76 -7.55 -2.73 10.55
N CYS A 77 -8.10 -3.49 11.50
CA CYS A 77 -8.91 -2.93 12.59
C CYS A 77 -8.07 -2.12 13.59
N GLY A 78 -6.86 -2.57 13.90
CA GLY A 78 -5.92 -1.85 14.76
C GLY A 78 -5.55 -0.49 14.17
N TRP A 79 -5.33 -0.41 12.86
CA TRP A 79 -5.08 0.83 12.15
C TRP A 79 -6.25 1.81 12.25
N MET A 80 -7.48 1.32 12.15
CA MET A 80 -8.67 2.15 12.32
C MET A 80 -8.73 2.79 13.71
N VAL A 81 -8.55 1.98 14.76
CA VAL A 81 -8.56 2.46 16.16
C VAL A 81 -7.41 3.43 16.41
N PHE A 82 -6.21 3.09 15.97
CA PHE A 82 -5.03 3.94 16.08
C PHE A 82 -5.24 5.29 15.40
N SER A 83 -5.68 5.26 14.14
CA SER A 83 -5.94 6.48 13.36
C SER A 83 -7.03 7.32 14.01
N TYR A 84 -8.07 6.71 14.57
CA TYR A 84 -9.11 7.46 15.28
C TYR A 84 -8.52 8.20 16.49
N VAL A 85 -7.74 7.51 17.32
CA VAL A 85 -7.11 8.14 18.49
C VAL A 85 -6.19 9.28 18.05
N VAL A 86 -5.30 9.04 17.10
CA VAL A 86 -4.33 10.05 16.66
C VAL A 86 -5.02 11.24 16.01
N PHE A 87 -5.84 11.02 14.98
CA PHE A 87 -6.40 12.12 14.21
C PHE A 87 -7.55 12.83 14.92
N TYR A 88 -8.44 12.08 15.58
CA TYR A 88 -9.63 12.67 16.20
C TYR A 88 -9.36 13.18 17.62
N ARG A 89 -8.62 12.42 18.45
CA ARG A 89 -8.41 12.77 19.87
C ARG A 89 -7.17 13.62 20.10
N VAL A 90 -6.08 13.37 19.37
CA VAL A 90 -4.81 14.06 19.60
C VAL A 90 -4.68 15.28 18.69
N LEU A 91 -4.94 15.10 17.39
CA LEU A 91 -4.72 16.15 16.39
C LEU A 91 -5.97 16.98 16.08
N PHE A 92 -7.16 16.54 16.50
CA PHE A 92 -8.45 17.21 16.24
C PHE A 92 -8.71 17.50 14.74
N VAL A 93 -8.22 16.63 13.86
CA VAL A 93 -8.38 16.76 12.41
C VAL A 93 -9.65 16.05 11.97
N PRO A 94 -10.58 16.75 11.29
CA PRO A 94 -11.75 16.11 10.71
C PRO A 94 -11.33 15.27 9.51
N LEU A 95 -11.71 13.99 9.52
CA LEU A 95 -11.48 13.06 8.42
C LEU A 95 -12.76 12.88 7.60
N PRO A 96 -12.66 12.53 6.30
CA PRO A 96 -13.82 12.26 5.46
C PRO A 96 -14.75 11.22 6.11
N GLN A 97 -16.01 11.60 6.34
CA GLN A 97 -17.02 10.72 6.96
C GLN A 97 -17.77 9.85 5.93
N GLY A 98 -17.66 10.19 4.64
CA GLY A 98 -18.29 9.46 3.55
C GLY A 98 -19.70 9.96 3.24
N LEU A 99 -19.98 10.21 1.97
CA LEU A 99 -21.27 10.70 1.50
C LEU A 99 -22.41 9.70 1.77
N LEU A 100 -22.18 8.40 1.56
CA LEU A 100 -23.21 7.37 1.76
C LEU A 100 -23.57 7.18 3.23
N ILE A 101 -22.57 7.19 4.10
CA ILE A 101 -22.82 7.00 5.54
C ILE A 101 -23.56 8.21 6.10
N ASN A 102 -23.16 9.41 5.70
CA ASN A 102 -23.88 10.63 6.06
C ASN A 102 -25.31 10.65 5.50
N ALA A 103 -25.53 10.16 4.27
CA ALA A 103 -26.88 10.10 3.70
C ALA A 103 -27.80 9.04 4.36
N LEU A 104 -27.24 7.97 4.91
CA LEU A 104 -28.01 6.88 5.53
C LEU A 104 -28.24 7.07 7.03
N PHE A 105 -27.30 7.71 7.74
CA PHE A 105 -27.28 7.82 9.19
C PHE A 105 -27.20 9.25 9.73
N GLY A 106 -27.10 10.26 8.85
CA GLY A 106 -27.17 11.68 9.18
C GLY A 106 -28.59 12.22 9.05
#